data_AF-A0A830CTG3-F1
#
_entry.id   AF-A0A830CTG3-F1
#
_cell.length_a   1.000
_cell.length_b   1.000
_cell.length_c   1.000
_cell.angle_alpha   90.00
_cell.angle_beta   90.00
_cell.angle_gamma   90.00
#
_symmetry.space_group_name_H-M   'P 1'
#
loop_
_entity.id
_entity.type
_entity.pdbx_description
1 polymer ?
#
loop_
_entity_poly.entity_id
_entity_poly.type
_entity_poly.pdbx_seq_one_letter_code
_entity_poly.pdbx_strand_id
1 'polypeptide(L)' 'MDAQAQDKEFAVGCILSIKTTLGEEFQAQVIAFDRPSNIWKITRGGEIWGGAKEEY' A
#
# COMPACT_ATOMS: atom_id res chain seq x y z
N MET A 1 -26.38 8.02 -5.05
CA MET A 1 -24.96 8.39 -5.12
C MET A 1 -24.24 7.34 -4.30
N ASP A 2 -23.91 6.17 -4.84
CA ASP A 2 -23.49 5.07 -3.97
C ASP A 2 -22.48 4.13 -4.65
N ALA A 3 -21.39 3.90 -3.91
CA ALA A 3 -20.48 2.76 -3.96
C ALA A 3 -19.67 2.52 -5.25
N GLN A 4 -18.81 3.48 -5.63
CA GLN A 4 -17.62 3.17 -6.44
C GLN A 4 -16.43 2.86 -5.51
N ALA A 5 -16.53 1.76 -4.76
CA ALA A 5 -15.48 1.29 -3.86
C ALA A 5 -15.28 -0.22 -4.02
N GLN A 6 -15.09 -0.68 -5.26
CA GLN A 6 -14.72 -2.07 -5.51
C GLN A 6 -13.57 -2.07 -6.52
N ASP A 7 -12.44 -2.63 -6.07
CA ASP A 7 -11.27 -2.93 -6.86
C ASP A 7 -10.40 -1.73 -7.28
N LYS A 8 -9.93 -0.95 -6.29
CA LYS A 8 -8.67 -0.23 -6.49
C LYS A 8 -7.53 -1.23 -6.38
N GLU A 9 -7.29 -2.00 -7.45
CA GLU A 9 -5.99 -2.65 -7.64
C GLU A 9 -4.93 -1.54 -7.55
N PHE A 10 -4.11 -1.58 -6.50
CA PHE A 10 -2.99 -0.66 -6.40
C PHE A 10 -2.01 -1.02 -7.52
N ALA A 11 -2.05 -0.23 -8.60
CA ALA A 11 -1.20 -0.48 -9.75
C ALA A 11 0.28 -0.33 -9.35
N VAL A 12 1.09 -1.30 -9.77
CA VAL A 12 2.55 -1.21 -9.67
C VAL A 12 2.99 0.10 -10.36
N GLY A 13 3.82 0.86 -9.66
CA GLY A 13 4.27 2.18 -10.09
C GLY A 13 3.53 3.36 -9.45
N CYS A 14 2.39 3.15 -8.80
CA CYS A 14 1.70 4.20 -8.06
C CYS A 14 2.48 4.64 -6.82
N ILE A 15 2.49 5.95 -6.55
CA ILE A 15 3.00 6.52 -5.31
C ILE A 15 1.84 6.65 -4.32
N LEU A 16 1.97 6.03 -3.15
CA LEU A 16 0.99 6.10 -2.08
C LEU A 16 1.48 7.03 -0.98
N SER A 17 0.55 7.78 -0.40
CA SER A 17 0.75 8.46 0.88
C SER A 17 0.32 7.51 1.98
N ILE A 18 1.28 7.01 2.75
CA ILE A 18 1.07 5.98 3.78
C ILE A 18 1.21 6.64 5.14
N LYS A 19 0.22 6.38 6.00
CA LYS A 19 0.25 6.73 7.42
C LYS A 19 0.28 5.45 8.24
N THR A 20 1.34 5.26 9.01
CA THR A 20 1.46 4.09 9.90
C THR A 20 0.67 4.31 11.19
N THR A 21 0.39 3.22 11.89
CA THR A 21 -0.24 3.25 13.23
C THR A 21 0.64 3.92 14.28
N LEU A 22 1.96 3.97 14.06
CA LEU A 22 2.92 4.72 14.85
C LEU A 22 2.90 6.23 14.57
N GLY A 23 2.05 6.69 13.64
CA GLY A 23 1.89 8.09 13.29
C GLY A 23 2.92 8.60 12.27
N GLU A 24 3.76 7.74 11.72
CA GLU A 24 4.69 8.12 10.66
C GLU A 24 3.95 8.28 9.34
N GLU A 25 4.22 9.38 8.64
CA GLU A 25 3.66 9.65 7.32
C GLU A 25 4.79 9.68 6.29
N PHE A 26 4.68 8.84 5.26
CA PHE A 26 5.67 8.79 4.20
C PHE A 26 5.05 8.44 2.85
N GLN A 27 5.77 8.78 1.79
CA GLN A 27 5.41 8.40 0.43
C GLN A 27 6.26 7.21 -0.02
N ALA A 28 5.62 6.25 -0.67
CA ALA A 28 6.32 5.09 -1.21
C ALA A 28 5.67 4.61 -2.51
N GLN A 29 6.48 4.03 -3.39
CA GLN A 29 6.00 3.49 -4.66
C GLN A 29 5.66 2.02 -4.51
N VAL A 30 4.48 1.60 -4.98
CA VAL A 30 4.09 0.18 -5.03
C VAL A 30 4.91 -0.54 -6.10
N ILE A 31 5.63 -1.59 -5.70
CA ILE A 31 6.40 -2.44 -6.61
C ILE A 31 5.74 -3.80 -6.84
N ALA A 32 4.92 -4.25 -5.89
CA ALA A 32 4.08 -5.44 -6.03
C ALA A 32 2.90 -5.38 -5.05
N PHE A 33 1.78 -6.00 -5.41
CA PHE A 33 0.62 -6.15 -4.54
C PHE A 33 0.06 -7.56 -4.70
N ASP A 34 0.04 -8.32 -3.60
CA ASP A 34 -0.56 -9.64 -3.53
C ASP A 34 -1.94 -9.53 -2.86
N ARG A 35 -2.99 -9.68 -3.67
CA ARG A 35 -4.39 -9.59 -3.22
C ARG A 35 -4.76 -10.67 -2.20
N PRO A 36 -4.45 -11.98 -2.42
CA PRO A 36 -4.85 -13.04 -1.49
C PRO A 36 -4.29 -12.87 -0.09
N SER A 37 -3.02 -12.43 0.01
CA SER A 37 -2.36 -12.21 1.30
C SER A 37 -2.54 -10.78 1.82
N ASN A 38 -3.10 -9.88 1.00
CA ASN A 38 -3.21 -8.45 1.29
C ASN A 38 -1.84 -7.82 1.66
N ILE A 39 -0.79 -8.22 0.92
CA ILE A 39 0.58 -7.76 1.12
C ILE A 39 0.98 -6.87 -0.05
N TRP A 40 1.31 -5.64 0.26
CA TRP A 40 2.03 -4.68 -0.59
C TRP A 40 3.54 -4.73 -0.34
N LYS A 41 4.30 -4.71 -1.42
CA LYS A 41 5.72 -4.35 -1.44
C LYS A 41 5.84 -2.94 -1.99
N ILE A 42 6.59 -2.11 -1.28
CA ILE A 42 6.79 -0.70 -1.61
C ILE A 42 8.27 -0.35 -1.59
N THR A 43 8.68 0.65 -2.35
CA THR A 43 10.04 1.21 -2.31
C THR A 43 10.01 2.63 -1.74
N ARG A 44 10.94 2.90 -0.81
CA ARG A 44 11.18 4.21 -0.22
C ARG A 44 12.68 4.52 -0.34
N GLY A 45 13.06 5.56 -1.07
CA GLY A 45 14.46 6.01 -1.13
C GLY A 45 15.47 4.98 -1.67
N GLY A 46 15.02 3.98 -2.43
CA GLY A 46 15.86 2.88 -2.92
C GLY A 46 15.84 1.61 -2.05
N GLU A 47 15.20 1.66 -0.89
CA GLU A 47 15.01 0.52 0.00
C GLU A 47 13.64 -0.12 -0.23
N ILE A 48 13.56 -1.45 -0.24
CA ILE A 48 12.32 -2.21 -0.39
C ILE A 48 11.74 -2.54 0.98
N TRP A 49 10.47 -2.20 1.19
CA TRP A 49 9.70 -2.45 2.40
C TRP A 49 8.46 -3.31 2.06
N GLY A 50 8.04 -4.18 2.99
CA GLY A 50 6.83 -5.00 2.84
C GLY A 50 5.97 -4.90 4.10
N GLY A 51 4.66 -4.67 3.94
CA GLY A 51 3.71 -4.57 5.06
C GLY A 51 2.60 -5.62 4.94
N ALA A 52 2.24 -6.28 6.03
CA ALA A 52 0.95 -6.97 6.13
C ALA A 52 -0.06 -6.01 6.75
N LYS A 53 -1.30 -5.99 6.27
CA LYS A 53 -2.37 -5.24 6.94
C LYS A 53 -2.70 -6.00 8.23
N GLU A 54 -2.40 -5.43 9.39
CA GLU A 54 -2.97 -5.94 10.65
C GLU A 54 -4.49 -5.75 10.59
N GLU A 55 -5.20 -6.86 10.54
CA GLU A 55 -6.66 -6.91 10.70
C GLU A 55 -7.00 -6.71 12.18
N TYR A 56 -7.88 -5.75 12.47
CA TYR A 56 -8.49 -5.56 13.79
C TYR A 56 -9.93 -6.06 13.76
#